data_AF-A0A1A8NRY1-F1
#
_entry.id   AF-A0A1A8NRY1-F1
#
_cell.length_a   1.000
_cell.length_b   1.000
_cell.length_c   1.000
_cell.angle_alpha   90.00
_cell.angle_beta   90.00
_cell.angle_gamma   90.00
#
_symmetry.space_group_name_H-M   'P 1'
#
loop_
_entity.id
_entity.type
_entity.pdbx_description
1 polymer ?
#
loop_
_entity_poly.entity_id
_entity_poly.type
_entity_poly.pdbx_seq_one_letter_code
_entity_poly.pdbx_strand_id
1 'polypeptide(L)'
;KERWHKGVWIRRLFISGTSDVGYEKERLNKLLQLEQQEFGDILQWDFSDTFYNLTLKQILFLEWMERSCPKAHFLFNGDDDVFANT
;
A
#
# COMPACT_ATOMS: atom_id res chain seq x y z
N LYS A 1 -9.89 2.70 -3.87
CA LYS A 1 -10.65 3.30 -5.02
C LYS A 1 -10.45 4.81 -5.11
N GLU A 2 -10.22 5.33 -6.33
CA GLU A 2 -10.09 6.77 -6.60
C GLU A 2 -11.43 7.51 -6.41
N ARG A 3 -11.38 8.73 -5.88
CA ARG A 3 -12.57 9.58 -5.71
C ARG A 3 -12.27 11.06 -5.94
N TRP A 4 -13.25 11.79 -6.45
CA TRP A 4 -13.21 13.24 -6.56
C TRP A 4 -13.76 13.88 -5.28
N HIS A 5 -13.00 14.76 -4.65
CA HIS A 5 -13.42 15.46 -3.44
C HIS A 5 -12.90 16.91 -3.46
N LYS A 6 -13.79 17.89 -3.26
CA LYS A 6 -13.45 19.34 -3.19
C LYS A 6 -12.48 19.84 -4.28
N GLY A 7 -12.63 19.35 -5.51
CA GLY A 7 -11.81 19.79 -6.65
C GLY A 7 -10.48 19.06 -6.82
N VAL A 8 -10.22 18.00 -6.04
CA VAL A 8 -9.01 17.17 -6.18
C VAL A 8 -9.35 15.68 -6.33
N TRP A 9 -8.53 14.97 -7.10
CA TRP A 9 -8.57 13.52 -7.17
C TRP A 9 -7.79 12.93 -5.99
N ILE A 10 -8.43 12.04 -5.25
CA ILE A 10 -7.83 11.29 -4.16
C ILE A 10 -7.74 9.83 -4.58
N ARG A 11 -6.53 9.28 -4.58
CA ARG A 11 -6.28 7.85 -4.75
C ARG A 11 -5.81 7.27 -3.41
N ARG A 12 -6.45 6.19 -2.97
CA ARG A 12 -5.98 5.38 -1.84
C ARG A 12 -5.21 4.19 -2.38
N LEU A 13 -4.10 3.86 -1.73
CA LEU A 13 -3.30 2.68 -1.95
C LEU A 13 -2.96 2.04 -0.61
N PHE A 14 -2.83 0.73 -0.59
CA PHE A 14 -2.33 -0.05 0.54
C PHE A 14 -0.94 -0.60 0.21
N ILE A 15 -0.06 -0.62 1.20
CA ILE A 15 1.34 -1.01 1.04
C ILE A 15 1.60 -2.21 1.94
N SER A 16 2.00 -3.33 1.36
CA SER A 16 2.22 -4.57 2.08
C SER A 16 3.56 -5.21 1.70
N GLY A 17 4.20 -5.87 2.66
CA GLY A 17 5.25 -6.83 2.38
C GLY A 17 4.67 -8.24 2.22
N THR A 18 5.48 -9.24 2.55
CA THR A 18 5.05 -10.62 2.73
C THR A 18 5.16 -10.99 4.21
N SER A 19 4.30 -11.88 4.69
CA SER A 19 4.37 -12.40 6.05
C SER A 19 5.45 -13.46 6.23
N ASP A 20 5.62 -13.93 7.46
CA ASP A 20 6.60 -14.95 7.86
C ASP A 20 6.46 -16.30 7.12
N VAL A 21 7.49 -17.12 7.23
CA VAL A 21 7.65 -18.38 6.49
C VAL A 21 6.51 -19.40 6.68
N GLY A 22 6.26 -20.18 5.61
CA GLY A 22 5.42 -21.36 5.64
C GLY A 22 3.97 -21.12 5.21
N TYR A 23 3.04 -21.84 5.84
CA TYR A 23 1.63 -21.90 5.46
C TYR A 23 0.93 -20.53 5.51
N GLU A 24 1.24 -19.71 6.51
CA GLU A 24 0.61 -18.40 6.66
C GLU A 24 1.01 -17.41 5.55
N LYS A 25 2.26 -17.41 5.07
CA LYS A 25 2.64 -16.63 3.88
C LYS A 25 1.87 -17.05 2.65
N GLU A 26 1.72 -18.35 2.41
CA GLU A 26 0.96 -18.83 1.26
C GLU A 26 -0.53 -18.44 1.37
N ARG A 27 -1.13 -18.61 2.55
CA ARG A 27 -2.53 -18.24 2.80
C ARG A 27 -2.77 -16.75 2.63
N LEU A 28 -1.94 -15.91 3.24
CA LEU A 28 -2.07 -14.45 3.18
C LEU A 28 -1.85 -13.92 1.76
N ASN A 29 -0.84 -14.43 1.04
CA ASN A 29 -0.61 -14.01 -0.35
C ASN A 29 -1.78 -14.38 -1.27
N LYS A 30 -2.43 -15.53 -1.06
CA LYS A 30 -3.65 -15.89 -1.81
C LYS A 30 -4.80 -14.92 -1.52
N LEU A 31 -4.99 -14.53 -0.26
CA LEU A 31 -6.03 -13.56 0.12
C LEU A 31 -5.75 -12.17 -0.46
N LEU A 32 -4.49 -11.70 -0.40
CA LEU A 32 -4.09 -10.43 -1.00
C LEU A 32 -4.24 -10.45 -2.52
N GLN A 33 -3.98 -11.58 -3.16
CA GLN A 33 -4.19 -11.72 -4.61
C GLN A 33 -5.67 -11.58 -4.99
N LEU A 34 -6.58 -12.14 -4.19
CA LEU A 34 -8.02 -12.00 -4.40
C LEU A 34 -8.48 -10.55 -4.15
N GLU A 35 -7.98 -9.92 -3.09
CA GLU A 35 -8.27 -8.51 -2.79
C GLU A 35 -7.80 -7.60 -3.93
N GLN A 36 -6.57 -7.82 -4.41
CA GLN A 36 -5.99 -7.04 -5.50
C GLN A 36 -6.77 -7.21 -6.82
N GLN A 37 -7.31 -8.40 -7.09
CA GLN A 37 -8.18 -8.63 -8.25
C GLN A 37 -9.49 -7.84 -8.17
N GLU A 38 -10.03 -7.64 -6.97
CA GLU A 38 -11.30 -6.93 -6.76
C GLU A 38 -11.11 -5.40 -6.71
N PHE A 39 -10.06 -4.90 -6.06
CA PHE A 39 -9.90 -3.47 -5.78
C PHE A 39 -8.77 -2.79 -6.55
N GLY A 40 -7.70 -3.52 -6.87
CA GLY A 40 -6.57 -2.99 -7.63
C GLY A 40 -5.80 -1.87 -6.93
N ASP A 41 -5.85 -1.78 -5.59
CA ASP A 41 -5.20 -0.73 -4.80
C ASP A 41 -4.12 -1.23 -3.82
N ILE A 42 -3.62 -2.46 -3.97
CA ILE A 42 -2.45 -2.98 -3.24
C ILE A 42 -1.15 -2.83 -4.04
N LEU A 43 -0.12 -2.35 -3.35
CA LEU A 43 1.28 -2.48 -3.75
C LEU A 43 1.98 -3.46 -2.79
N GLN A 44 2.45 -4.58 -3.34
CA GLN A 44 3.12 -5.62 -2.56
C GLN A 44 4.56 -5.83 -3.02
N TRP A 45 5.50 -5.87 -2.08
CA TRP A 45 6.91 -6.23 -2.33
C TRP A 45 7.31 -7.49 -1.57
N ASP A 46 8.29 -8.22 -2.10
CA ASP A 46 8.83 -9.43 -1.45
C ASP A 46 9.89 -9.07 -0.40
N PHE A 47 9.44 -8.51 0.72
CA PHE A 47 10.21 -8.35 1.95
C PHE A 47 9.39 -8.84 3.14
N SER A 48 10.03 -9.13 4.27
CA SER A 48 9.32 -9.53 5.50
C SER A 48 8.68 -8.30 6.14
N ASP A 49 7.35 -8.27 6.20
CA ASP A 49 6.60 -7.15 6.74
C ASP A 49 6.64 -7.15 8.27
N THR A 50 7.65 -6.48 8.81
CA THR A 50 7.92 -6.39 10.25
C THR A 50 8.13 -4.93 10.64
N PHE A 51 7.96 -4.63 11.92
CA PHE A 51 8.22 -3.29 12.47
C PHE A 51 9.60 -2.74 12.12
N TYR A 52 10.62 -3.61 12.08
CA TYR A 52 11.98 -3.20 11.72
C TYR A 52 12.13 -2.82 10.24
N ASN A 53 11.28 -3.36 9.36
CA ASN A 53 11.32 -3.11 7.92
C ASN A 53 10.38 -1.98 7.47
N LEU A 54 9.77 -1.22 8.38
CA LEU A 54 8.90 -0.10 8.02
C LEU A 54 9.64 0.99 7.22
N THR A 55 10.91 1.26 7.55
CA THR A 55 11.73 2.19 6.75
C THR A 55 11.96 1.68 5.33
N LEU A 56 12.20 0.37 5.16
CA LEU A 56 12.33 -0.24 3.83
C LEU A 56 11.01 -0.14 3.06
N LYS A 57 9.88 -0.47 3.71
CA LYS A 57 8.54 -0.30 3.15
C LYS A 57 8.32 1.13 2.63
N GLN A 58 8.70 2.12 3.43
CA GLN A 58 8.56 3.53 3.08
C GLN A 58 9.42 3.93 1.86
N ILE A 59 10.67 3.49 1.82
CA ILE A 59 11.59 3.82 0.71
C ILE A 59 11.07 3.21 -0.60
N LEU A 60 10.67 1.94 -0.57
CA LEU A 60 10.12 1.24 -1.74
C LEU A 60 8.86 1.94 -2.28
N PHE A 61 7.99 2.38 -1.38
CA PHE A 61 6.81 3.15 -1.77
C PHE A 61 7.15 4.50 -2.40
N LEU A 62 8.10 5.25 -1.83
CA LEU A 62 8.51 6.54 -2.38
C LEU A 62 9.14 6.40 -3.78
N GLU A 63 9.99 5.39 -4.00
CA GLU A 63 10.57 5.08 -5.32
C GLU A 63 9.48 4.75 -6.35
N TRP A 64 8.47 3.97 -5.95
CA TRP A 64 7.33 3.67 -6.82
C TRP A 64 6.49 4.91 -7.11
N MET A 65 6.27 5.77 -6.11
CA MET A 65 5.45 6.98 -6.24
C MET A 65 6.08 7.99 -7.19
N GLU A 66 7.40 8.18 -7.13
CA GLU A 66 8.14 9.04 -8.05
C GLU A 66 7.96 8.61 -9.52
N ARG A 67 7.97 7.29 -9.78
CA ARG A 67 7.81 6.73 -11.13
C ARG A 67 6.36 6.70 -11.60
N SER A 68 5.44 6.37 -10.70
CA SER A 68 4.05 6.03 -11.06
C SER A 68 3.08 7.19 -10.89
N CYS A 69 3.42 8.21 -10.10
CA CYS A 69 2.56 9.33 -9.76
C CYS A 69 3.29 10.70 -9.89
N PRO A 70 3.90 11.02 -11.04
CA PRO A 70 4.72 12.24 -11.19
C PRO A 70 3.93 13.56 -11.06
N LYS A 71 2.59 13.50 -11.03
CA LYS A 71 1.71 14.66 -10.89
C LYS A 71 1.06 14.76 -9.50
N ALA A 72 1.36 13.84 -8.59
CA ALA A 72 0.84 13.93 -7.23
C ALA A 72 1.51 15.10 -6.50
N HIS A 73 0.72 16.06 -6.05
CA HIS A 73 1.21 17.23 -5.32
C HIS A 73 1.35 16.99 -3.82
N PHE A 74 0.60 16.02 -3.28
CA PHE A 74 0.54 15.74 -1.86
C PHE A 74 0.53 14.23 -1.62
N LEU A 75 1.20 13.82 -0.55
CA LEU A 75 1.17 12.47 -0.03
C LEU A 75 0.67 12.53 1.41
N PHE A 76 -0.38 11.75 1.70
CA PHE A 76 -0.76 11.40 3.06
C PHE A 76 -0.30 9.98 3.32
N ASN A 77 0.52 9.79 4.36
CA ASN A 77 0.97 8.49 4.82
C ASN A 77 0.46 8.28 6.24
N GLY A 78 -0.11 7.11 6.51
CA GLY A 78 -0.65 6.75 7.81
C GLY A 78 -0.84 5.24 7.90
N ASP A 79 -0.92 4.76 9.14
CA ASP A 79 -1.14 3.34 9.42
C ASP A 79 -2.60 2.92 9.15
N ASP A 80 -2.87 1.62 9.22
CA ASP A 80 -4.21 1.07 8.96
C ASP A 80 -5.17 1.21 10.16
N ASP A 81 -4.66 1.67 11.31
CA ASP A 81 -5.40 1.86 12.56
C ASP A 81 -5.68 3.34 12.89
N VAL A 82 -5.42 4.27 11.95
CA VAL A 82 -5.69 5.70 12.13
C VAL A 82 -6.98 6.16 11.45
N PHE A 83 -7.63 7.18 12.03
CA PHE A 83 -8.76 7.87 11.39
C PHE A 83 -8.28 9.09 10.61
N ALA A 84 -8.60 9.16 9.32
CA ALA A 84 -8.33 10.30 8.47
C ALA A 84 -9.63 11.00 8.04
N ASN A 85 -9.76 12.30 8.36
CA ASN A 85 -10.85 13.15 7.90
C ASN A 85 -10.39 13.98 6.70
N THR A 86 -10.69 13.45 5.50
CA THR A 86 -10.30 14.03 4.20
C THR A 86 -11.48 14.70 3.52
#